data_AF-A0A0K1NNP5-F1
#
_entry.id   AF-A0A0K1NNP5-F1
#
_cell.length_a   1.000
_cell.length_b   1.000
_cell.length_c   1.000
_cell.angle_alpha   90.00
_cell.angle_beta   90.00
_cell.angle_gamma   90.00
#
_symmetry.space_group_name_H-M   'P 1'
#
loop_
_entity.id
_entity.type
_entity.pdbx_description
1 polymer ?
#
loop_
_entity_poly.entity_id
_entity_poly.type
_entity_poly.pdbx_seq_one_letter_code
_entity_poly.pdbx_strand_id
1 'polypeptide(L)'
;MLACFKGGRSERRHNGFTWWFEVTPTPLSDTYLLKIVYNQHTIPLVYVEEPKPLLLAKGAESLPHTYNTKTQQLCLFMPKRMEWTSSMLISKTIVHWAIEWLYYYEEWAYSGRWYGGGHGKWDVMKS
;
A
#
# COMPACT_ATOMS: atom_id res chain seq x y z
N MET A 1 0.78 -15.29 3.67
CA MET A 1 1.44 -14.43 4.68
C MET A 1 0.43 -14.16 5.79
N LEU A 2 0.78 -14.39 7.04
CA LEU A 2 -0.07 -14.05 8.20
C LEU A 2 0.44 -12.72 8.76
N ALA A 3 -0.15 -11.61 8.32
CA ALA A 3 0.17 -10.30 8.85
C ALA A 3 -0.45 -10.13 10.25
N CYS A 4 0.26 -9.43 11.14
CA CYS A 4 -0.22 -9.14 12.49
C CYS A 4 -0.96 -7.80 12.50
N PHE A 5 -2.24 -7.80 12.89
CA PHE A 5 -3.04 -6.59 13.09
C PHE A 5 -3.00 -6.18 14.56
N LYS A 6 -2.50 -4.98 14.85
CA LYS A 6 -2.27 -4.54 16.25
C LYS A 6 -3.38 -3.64 16.80
N GLY A 7 -4.14 -2.98 15.93
CA GLY A 7 -5.23 -2.10 16.30
C GLY A 7 -5.70 -1.27 15.13
N GLY A 8 -6.77 -0.50 15.33
CA GLY A 8 -7.27 0.41 14.30
C GLY A 8 -8.43 1.26 14.78
N ARG A 9 -8.70 2.33 14.04
CA ARG A 9 -9.86 3.21 14.22
C ARG A 9 -10.58 3.38 12.89
N SER A 10 -11.89 3.58 12.91
CA SER A 10 -12.66 3.81 11.70
C SER A 10 -13.67 4.92 11.87
N GLU A 11 -13.83 5.72 10.83
CA GLU A 11 -14.90 6.70 10.70
C GLU A 11 -15.85 6.25 9.60
N ARG A 12 -17.13 6.12 9.93
CA ARG A 12 -18.16 5.80 8.96
C ARG A 12 -18.87 7.07 8.50
N ARG A 13 -19.15 7.13 7.21
CA ARG A 13 -20.01 8.13 6.56
C ARG A 13 -21.20 7.40 5.94
N HIS A 14 -22.25 8.13 5.56
CA HIS A 14 -23.46 7.56 4.96
C HIS A 14 -23.15 6.66 3.74
N ASN A 15 -22.19 7.06 2.91
CA ASN A 15 -21.82 6.37 1.67
C ASN A 15 -20.39 5.84 1.66
N GLY A 16 -19.75 5.64 2.81
CA GLY A 16 -18.33 5.28 2.82
C GLY A 16 -17.72 5.16 4.20
N PHE A 17 -16.41 4.97 4.22
CA PHE A 17 -15.62 4.92 5.45
C PHE A 17 -14.21 5.44 5.24
N THR A 18 -13.59 5.85 6.34
CA THR A 18 -12.13 5.88 6.45
C THR A 18 -11.73 4.89 7.53
N TRP A 19 -10.72 4.08 7.25
CA TRP A 19 -10.23 3.08 8.18
C TRP A 19 -8.72 3.22 8.30
N TRP A 20 -8.26 3.34 9.55
CA TRP A 20 -6.86 3.29 9.92
C TRP A 20 -6.60 2.00 10.68
N PHE A 21 -5.52 1.30 10.33
CA PHE A 21 -5.12 0.11 11.05
C PHE A 21 -3.62 -0.08 11.01
N GLU A 22 -3.10 -0.61 12.11
CA GLU A 22 -1.70 -0.97 12.25
C GLU A 22 -1.49 -2.40 11.79
N VAL A 23 -0.49 -2.58 10.93
CA VAL A 23 -0.10 -3.89 10.43
C VAL A 23 1.40 -4.10 10.47
N THR A 24 1.79 -5.31 10.84
CA THR A 24 3.16 -5.81 10.71
C THR A 24 3.14 -6.92 9.64
N PRO A 25 3.60 -6.66 8.40
CA PRO A 25 3.46 -7.60 7.28
C PRO A 25 4.00 -9.00 7.55
N THR A 26 5.17 -9.08 8.18
CA THR A 26 5.80 -10.33 8.65
C THR A 26 6.26 -10.18 10.10
N PRO A 27 6.59 -11.27 10.82
CA PRO A 27 7.11 -11.17 12.19
C PRO A 27 8.40 -10.35 12.34
N LEU A 28 9.15 -10.14 11.25
CA LEU A 28 10.40 -9.37 11.24
C LEU A 28 10.23 -7.95 10.67
N SER A 29 9.04 -7.63 10.16
CA SER A 29 8.74 -6.35 9.55
C SER A 29 8.55 -5.24 10.58
N ASP A 30 8.67 -4.00 10.13
CA ASP A 30 8.22 -2.85 10.90
C ASP A 30 6.68 -2.83 11.01
N THR A 31 6.18 -1.95 11.88
CA THR A 31 4.74 -1.70 12.02
C THR A 31 4.35 -0.44 11.26
N TYR A 32 3.31 -0.56 10.43
CA TYR A 32 2.83 0.50 9.55
C TYR A 32 1.39 0.88 9.90
N LEU A 33 1.11 2.18 9.95
CA LEU A 33 -0.26 2.68 10.00
C LEU A 33 -0.78 2.88 8.57
N LEU A 34 -1.65 1.98 8.12
CA LEU A 34 -2.34 2.11 6.86
C LEU A 34 -3.63 2.92 7.02
N LYS A 35 -3.99 3.68 5.99
CA LYS A 35 -5.26 4.39 5.87
C LYS A 35 -5.93 4.02 4.56
N ILE A 36 -7.17 3.56 4.64
CA ILE A 36 -8.06 3.31 3.50
C ILE A 36 -9.21 4.31 3.55
N VAL A 37 -9.41 5.06 2.47
CA VAL A 37 -10.59 5.90 2.26
C VAL A 37 -11.42 5.27 1.16
N TYR A 38 -12.69 4.97 1.44
CA TYR A 38 -13.60 4.42 0.46
C TYR A 38 -14.95 5.15 0.50
N ASN A 39 -15.47 5.50 -0.67
CA ASN A 39 -16.85 5.94 -0.85
C ASN A 39 -17.50 5.06 -1.94
N GLN A 40 -18.82 4.86 -1.84
CA GLN A 40 -19.59 4.12 -2.84
C GLN A 40 -19.36 4.72 -4.24
N HIS A 41 -19.26 3.84 -5.23
CA HIS A 41 -19.01 4.19 -6.64
C HIS A 41 -17.66 4.85 -6.94
N THR A 42 -16.76 4.99 -5.96
CA THR A 42 -15.38 5.43 -6.20
C THR A 42 -14.40 4.28 -6.03
N ILE A 43 -13.15 4.50 -6.44
CA ILE A 43 -12.06 3.59 -6.10
C ILE A 43 -11.59 3.83 -4.65
N PRO A 44 -11.10 2.79 -3.94
CA PRO A 44 -10.44 2.95 -2.66
C PRO A 44 -9.12 3.72 -2.80
N LEU A 45 -8.88 4.67 -1.90
CA LEU A 45 -7.60 5.36 -1.77
C LEU A 45 -6.84 4.76 -0.59
N VAL A 46 -5.56 4.42 -0.79
CA VAL A 46 -4.74 3.76 0.21
C VAL A 46 -3.47 4.56 0.46
N TYR A 47 -3.14 4.76 1.73
CA TYR A 47 -1.98 5.51 2.17
C TYR A 47 -1.23 4.73 3.26
N VAL A 48 0.08 4.87 3.27
CA VAL A 48 0.90 4.63 4.47
C VAL A 48 0.99 5.96 5.21
N GLU A 49 0.38 6.08 6.38
CA GLU A 49 0.43 7.31 7.20
C GLU A 49 1.61 7.30 8.16
N GLU A 50 2.05 6.12 8.63
CA GLU A 50 3.25 5.97 9.47
C GLU A 50 4.03 4.70 9.10
N PRO A 51 5.37 4.78 8.99
CA PRO A 51 6.18 5.99 9.06
C PRO A 51 5.98 6.89 7.82
N LYS A 52 6.26 8.19 7.97
CA LYS A 52 6.14 9.19 6.89
C LYS A 52 7.19 10.30 7.09
N PRO A 53 8.19 10.44 6.21
CA PRO A 53 8.38 9.67 4.98
C PRO A 53 8.84 8.23 5.22
N LEU A 54 8.45 7.32 4.32
CA LEU A 54 9.03 6.01 4.11
C LEU A 54 10.43 6.19 3.56
N LEU A 55 11.33 5.31 3.97
CA LEU A 55 12.69 5.26 3.47
C LEU A 55 12.66 4.97 1.96
N LEU A 56 13.49 5.72 1.23
CA LEU A 56 13.80 5.43 -0.16
C LEU A 56 15.05 4.57 -0.20
N ALA A 57 15.06 3.58 -1.10
CA ALA A 57 16.28 2.86 -1.41
C ALA A 57 17.39 3.82 -1.85
N LYS A 58 18.65 3.47 -1.57
CA LYS A 58 19.80 4.34 -1.87
C LYS A 58 19.86 4.67 -3.37
N GLY A 59 19.69 5.94 -3.70
CA GLY A 59 19.68 6.44 -5.08
C GLY A 59 18.31 6.48 -5.75
N ALA A 60 17.24 6.08 -5.05
CA ALA A 60 15.88 6.25 -5.52
C ALA A 60 15.39 7.69 -5.29
N GLU A 61 14.61 8.20 -6.24
CA GLU A 61 13.95 9.50 -6.15
C GLU A 61 12.46 9.38 -5.76
N SER A 62 11.88 8.19 -5.89
CA SER A 62 10.46 7.94 -5.62
C SER A 62 10.19 6.52 -5.11
N LEU A 63 9.06 6.33 -4.43
CA LEU A 63 8.58 5.03 -3.98
C LEU A 63 7.98 4.24 -5.14
N PRO A 64 8.19 2.90 -5.19
CA PRO A 64 7.62 2.04 -6.20
C PRO A 64 6.09 2.01 -6.11
N HIS A 65 5.40 1.97 -7.25
CA HIS A 65 3.95 1.77 -7.26
C HIS A 65 3.18 2.75 -6.34
N THR A 66 3.54 4.03 -6.37
CA THR A 66 2.80 5.09 -5.70
C THR A 66 2.27 6.11 -6.71
N TYR A 67 1.07 6.63 -6.49
CA TYR A 67 0.57 7.79 -7.24
C TYR A 67 1.32 9.06 -6.84
N ASN A 68 1.78 9.12 -5.59
CA ASN A 68 2.55 10.24 -5.07
C ASN A 68 3.40 9.77 -3.87
N THR A 69 4.71 9.93 -3.99
CA THR A 69 5.67 9.52 -2.96
C THR A 69 5.56 10.37 -1.69
N LYS A 70 5.32 11.69 -1.80
CA LYS A 70 5.23 12.58 -0.63
C LYS A 70 4.01 12.27 0.24
N THR A 71 2.88 11.97 -0.39
CA THR A 71 1.66 11.58 0.34
C THR A 71 1.62 10.10 0.68
N GLN A 72 2.50 9.28 0.08
CA GLN A 72 2.58 7.82 0.19
C GLN A 72 1.28 7.13 -0.23
N GLN A 73 0.68 7.64 -1.31
CA GLN A 73 -0.54 7.08 -1.87
C GLN A 73 -0.21 5.90 -2.77
N LEU A 74 -0.63 4.69 -2.37
CA LEU A 74 -0.31 3.46 -3.07
C LEU A 74 -1.13 3.30 -4.35
N CYS A 75 -0.50 2.73 -5.39
CA CYS A 75 -1.11 2.30 -6.65
C CYS A 75 -1.17 0.78 -6.68
N LEU A 76 -2.25 0.21 -6.10
CA LEU A 76 -2.37 -1.22 -5.85
C LEU A 76 -3.01 -2.02 -6.99
N PHE A 77 -3.70 -1.35 -7.90
CA PHE A 77 -4.39 -2.00 -9.02
C PHE A 77 -4.56 -1.00 -10.17
N MET A 78 -4.84 -1.51 -11.37
CA MET A 78 -5.12 -0.69 -12.54
C MET A 78 -6.62 -0.67 -12.87
N PRO A 79 -7.32 0.46 -12.62
CA PRO A 79 -8.75 0.57 -12.91
C PRO A 79 -9.12 0.25 -14.36
N LYS A 80 -8.25 0.61 -15.32
CA LYS A 80 -8.45 0.36 -16.76
C LYS A 80 -8.49 -1.12 -17.15
N ARG A 81 -7.92 -2.01 -16.32
CA ARG A 81 -7.97 -3.47 -16.51
C ARG A 81 -9.05 -4.15 -15.66
N MET A 82 -9.89 -3.37 -14.95
CA MET A 82 -10.91 -3.89 -14.04
C MET A 82 -10.36 -4.88 -13.00
N GLU A 83 -9.10 -4.71 -12.61
CA GLU A 83 -8.45 -5.56 -11.59
C GLU A 83 -9.17 -5.47 -10.24
N TRP A 84 -9.84 -4.35 -9.99
CA TRP A 84 -10.75 -4.17 -8.86
C TRP A 84 -12.10 -3.62 -9.32
N THR A 85 -13.18 -4.12 -8.73
CA THR A 85 -14.54 -3.59 -8.90
C THR A 85 -15.24 -3.47 -7.53
N SER A 86 -16.29 -2.66 -7.43
CA SER A 86 -17.01 -2.41 -6.18
C SER A 86 -17.72 -3.63 -5.58
N SER A 87 -17.85 -4.74 -6.33
CA SER A 87 -18.38 -6.01 -5.82
C SER A 87 -17.33 -6.82 -5.05
N MET A 88 -16.05 -6.46 -5.14
CA MET A 88 -14.97 -7.15 -4.45
C MET A 88 -14.80 -6.65 -3.02
N LEU A 89 -14.56 -7.57 -2.09
CA LEU A 89 -14.31 -7.24 -0.70
C LEU A 89 -12.99 -6.51 -0.54
N ILE A 90 -13.02 -5.28 -0.03
CA ILE A 90 -11.83 -4.47 0.31
C ILE A 90 -10.86 -5.26 1.20
N SER A 91 -11.38 -6.06 2.13
CA SER A 91 -10.57 -6.90 3.01
C SER A 91 -9.80 -7.99 2.27
N LYS A 92 -10.33 -8.54 1.17
CA LYS A 92 -9.68 -9.62 0.38
C LYS A 92 -8.85 -9.11 -0.80
N THR A 93 -8.97 -7.83 -1.14
CA THR A 93 -8.23 -7.21 -2.24
C THR A 93 -7.33 -6.10 -1.72
N ILE A 94 -7.87 -4.92 -1.44
CA ILE A 94 -7.13 -3.70 -1.11
C ILE A 94 -6.25 -3.89 0.12
N VAL A 95 -6.77 -4.49 1.18
CA VAL A 95 -5.98 -4.77 2.39
C VAL A 95 -4.87 -5.77 2.10
N HIS A 96 -5.18 -6.86 1.37
CA HIS A 96 -4.19 -7.87 1.01
C HIS A 96 -3.08 -7.27 0.15
N TRP A 97 -3.43 -6.52 -0.89
CA TRP A 97 -2.47 -5.88 -1.80
C TRP A 97 -1.66 -4.79 -1.11
N ALA A 98 -2.23 -4.05 -0.16
CA ALA A 98 -1.48 -3.06 0.62
C ALA A 98 -0.42 -3.74 1.50
N ILE A 99 -0.76 -4.86 2.14
CA ILE A 99 0.18 -5.65 2.95
C ILE A 99 1.26 -6.28 2.06
N GLU A 100 0.88 -6.82 0.91
CA GLU A 100 1.82 -7.37 -0.07
C GLU A 100 2.77 -6.28 -0.61
N TRP A 101 2.26 -5.08 -0.88
CA TRP A 101 3.09 -3.93 -1.25
C TRP A 101 4.10 -3.60 -0.14
N LEU A 102 3.67 -3.56 1.13
CA LEU A 102 4.58 -3.31 2.27
C LEU A 102 5.68 -4.38 2.38
N TYR A 103 5.34 -5.64 2.18
CA TYR A 103 6.31 -6.73 2.17
C TYR A 103 7.41 -6.53 1.11
N TYR A 104 7.04 -6.22 -0.13
CA TYR A 104 8.02 -5.97 -1.18
C TYR A 104 8.73 -4.63 -1.03
N TYR A 105 8.07 -3.65 -0.41
CA TYR A 105 8.67 -2.36 -0.09
C TYR A 105 9.85 -2.53 0.87
N GLU A 106 9.74 -3.34 1.92
CA GLU A 106 10.85 -3.53 2.87
C GLU A 106 12.10 -4.08 2.17
N GLU A 107 11.92 -5.09 1.32
CA GLU A 107 13.02 -5.63 0.53
C GLU A 107 13.55 -4.61 -0.49
N TRP A 108 12.68 -3.82 -1.12
CA TRP A 108 13.09 -2.77 -2.06
C TRP A 108 13.85 -1.65 -1.36
N ALA A 109 13.41 -1.19 -0.20
CA ALA A 109 14.05 -0.13 0.57
C ALA A 109 15.50 -0.51 0.95
N TYR A 110 15.74 -1.80 1.19
CA TYR A 110 17.06 -2.35 1.45
C TYR A 110 17.90 -2.56 0.17
N SER A 111 17.36 -3.29 -0.82
CA SER A 111 18.12 -3.80 -1.97
C SER A 111 18.11 -2.87 -3.20
N GLY A 112 17.13 -1.97 -3.27
CA GLY A 112 16.82 -1.18 -4.47
C GLY A 112 16.18 -1.99 -5.61
N ARG A 113 15.83 -3.27 -5.41
CA ARG A 113 15.17 -4.12 -6.42
C ARG A 113 13.71 -4.36 -6.06
N TRP A 114 12.82 -4.16 -7.04
CA TRP A 114 11.38 -4.26 -6.84
C TRP A 114 10.84 -5.63 -7.30
N TYR A 115 10.30 -6.38 -6.37
CA TYR A 115 9.71 -7.70 -6.63
C TYR A 115 8.17 -7.71 -6.65
N GLY A 116 7.53 -6.60 -6.30
CA GLY A 116 6.07 -6.51 -6.21
C GLY A 116 5.31 -6.47 -7.54
N GLY A 117 6.00 -6.70 -8.66
CA GLY A 117 5.39 -6.71 -9.99
C GLY A 117 4.79 -5.36 -10.38
N GLY A 118 3.73 -5.40 -11.19
CA GLY A 118 3.05 -4.20 -11.69
C GLY A 118 3.77 -3.54 -12.88
N HIS A 119 3.21 -2.43 -13.37
CA HIS A 119 3.78 -1.68 -14.50
C HIS A 119 4.83 -0.66 -14.02
N GLY A 120 5.87 -0.47 -14.83
CA GLY A 120 6.96 0.49 -14.56
C GLY A 120 8.31 -0.19 -14.36
N LYS A 121 9.38 0.61 -14.32
CA LYS A 121 10.73 0.18 -13.93
C LYS A 121 11.05 0.82 -12.59
N TRP A 122 11.05 0.02 -11.54
CA TRP A 122 11.19 0.48 -10.16
C TRP A 122 12.51 0.06 -9.50
N ASP A 123 13.32 -0.72 -10.21
CA ASP A 123 14.68 -1.04 -9.80
C ASP A 123 15.54 0.23 -9.84
N VAL A 124 16.29 0.48 -8.77
CA VAL A 124 17.22 1.62 -8.67
C VAL A 124 18.50 1.35 -9.46
N MET A 125 18.90 0.08 -9.58
CA MET A 125 20.05 -0.29 -10.39
C MET A 125 19.67 -0.28 -11.86
N LYS A 126 20.32 0.60 -12.63
CA LYS A 126 20.34 0.49 -14.09
C LYS A 126 21.17 -0.73 -14.46
N SER A 127 20.53 -1.73 -15.07
CA SER A 127 21.22 -2.71 -15.90
C SER A 127 21.92 -2.01 -17.07
#